data_AF-A0A2M6WAY3-F1
#
_entry.id   AF-A0A2M6WAY3-F1
#
_cell.length_a   1.000
_cell.length_b   1.000
_cell.length_c   1.000
_cell.angle_alpha   90.00
_cell.angle_beta   90.00
_cell.angle_gamma   90.00
#
_symmetry.space_group_name_H-M   'P 1'
#
loop_
_entity.id
_entity.type
_entity.pdbx_description
1 polymer ?
#
loop_
_entity_poly.entity_id
_entity_poly.type
_entity_poly.pdbx_seq_one_letter_code
_entity_poly.pdbx_strand_id
1 'polypeptide(L)'
;MRYVFSILGILIGMFFVIKSEWMLKAFGYSEWAEIKFGIWGGSRTAYKLGGLLIIIISLMWLTGWLQEILLFIFSPMKNLG
;
A
#
# COMPACT_ATOMS: atom_id res chain seq x y z
N MET A 1 -11.06 6.54 -16.10
CA MET A 1 -10.74 5.28 -15.40
C MET A 1 -9.70 5.43 -14.29
N ARG A 2 -8.57 6.12 -14.50
CA ARG A 2 -7.52 6.34 -13.46
C ARG A 2 -8.07 6.79 -12.10
N TYR A 3 -8.88 7.83 -12.10
CA TYR A 3 -9.50 8.38 -10.88
C TYR A 3 -10.39 7.37 -10.15
N VAL A 4 -11.20 6.60 -10.88
CA VAL A 4 -12.11 5.61 -10.30
C VAL A 4 -11.31 4.49 -9.61
N PHE A 5 -10.29 3.95 -10.28
CA PHE A 5 -9.44 2.90 -9.71
C PHE A 5 -8.64 3.40 -8.49
N SER A 6 -8.10 4.62 -8.56
CA SER A 6 -7.42 5.23 -7.42
C SER A 6 -8.34 5.42 -6.22
N ILE A 7 -9.55 5.93 -6.44
CA ILE A 7 -10.52 6.13 -5.35
C ILE A 7 -10.91 4.80 -4.71
N LEU A 8 -11.18 3.76 -5.52
CA LEU A 8 -11.46 2.42 -5.01
C LEU A 8 -10.27 1.86 -4.21
N GLY A 9 -9.04 2.04 -4.71
CA GLY A 9 -7.83 1.62 -3.99
C GLY A 9 -7.67 2.33 -2.65
N ILE A 10 -7.93 3.64 -2.58
CA ILE A 10 -7.92 4.40 -1.32
C ILE A 10 -8.98 3.88 -0.35
N LEU A 11 -10.21 3.60 -0.83
CA LEU A 11 -11.28 3.07 0.01
C LEU A 11 -10.93 1.68 0.57
N ILE A 12 -10.32 0.82 -0.23
CA ILE A 12 -9.86 -0.51 0.20
C ILE A 12 -8.73 -0.36 1.23
N GLY A 13 -7.73 0.48 0.96
CA GLY A 13 -6.65 0.72 1.91
C GLY A 13 -7.15 1.32 3.22
N MET A 14 -8.11 2.24 3.16
CA MET A 14 -8.78 2.81 4.34
C MET A 14 -9.53 1.73 5.13
N PHE A 15 -10.25 0.85 4.44
CA PHE A 15 -10.92 -0.29 5.07
C PHE A 15 -9.92 -1.17 5.84
N PHE A 16 -8.76 -1.48 5.26
CA PHE A 16 -7.71 -2.25 5.93
C PHE A 16 -7.19 -1.56 7.20
N VAL A 17 -7.04 -0.23 7.19
CA VAL A 17 -6.59 0.55 8.35
C VAL A 17 -7.65 0.57 9.46
N ILE A 18 -8.91 0.84 9.11
CA ILE A 18 -10.01 0.97 10.07
C ILE A 18 -10.41 -0.39 10.64
N LYS A 19 -10.49 -1.42 9.79
CA LYS A 19 -10.95 -2.77 10.13
C LYS A 19 -9.79 -3.72 10.39
N SER A 20 -8.71 -3.24 11.02
CA SER A 20 -7.54 -4.06 11.35
C SER A 20 -7.86 -5.27 12.24
N GLU A 21 -8.84 -5.18 13.15
CA GLU A 21 -9.29 -6.34 13.95
C GLU A 21 -9.98 -7.40 13.09
N TRP A 22 -10.73 -6.97 12.08
CA TRP A 22 -11.36 -7.90 11.14
C TRP A 22 -10.29 -8.59 10.29
N MET A 23 -9.27 -7.85 9.86
CA MET A 23 -8.10 -8.40 9.16
C MET A 23 -7.37 -9.43 10.03
N LEU A 24 -7.15 -9.13 11.32
CA LEU A 24 -6.53 -10.07 12.25
C LEU A 24 -7.36 -11.35 12.42
N LYS A 25 -8.69 -11.24 12.49
CA LYS A 25 -9.58 -12.41 12.58
C LYS A 25 -9.59 -13.23 11.29
N ALA A 26 -9.49 -12.59 10.14
CA ALA A 26 -9.54 -13.24 8.84
C ALA A 26 -8.21 -13.92 8.45
N PHE A 27 -7.07 -13.24 8.72
CA PHE A 27 -5.74 -13.68 8.31
C PHE A 27 -4.91 -14.28 9.45
N GLY A 28 -5.31 -14.09 10.70
CA GLY A 28 -4.61 -14.59 11.88
C GLY A 28 -3.43 -13.71 12.31
N TYR A 29 -2.64 -14.22 13.25
CA TYR A 29 -1.41 -13.57 13.69
C TYR A 29 -0.25 -13.96 12.77
N SER A 30 0.58 -12.99 12.41
CA SER A 30 1.81 -13.19 11.65
C SER A 30 3.01 -13.13 12.58
N GLU A 31 3.78 -14.22 12.65
CA GLU A 31 5.00 -14.29 13.48
C GLU A 31 6.01 -13.19 13.12
N TRP A 32 6.18 -12.91 11.82
CA TRP A 32 7.06 -11.81 11.39
C TRP A 32 6.59 -10.46 11.92
N ALA A 33 5.28 -10.22 11.92
CA ALA A 33 4.70 -8.99 12.43
C ALA A 33 4.81 -8.89 13.95
N GLU A 34 4.67 -9.99 14.68
CA GLU A 34 4.89 -10.02 16.13
C GLU A 34 6.36 -9.74 16.48
N ILE A 35 7.32 -10.28 15.73
CA ILE A 35 8.74 -10.04 15.97
C ILE A 35 9.12 -8.58 15.67
N LYS A 36 8.60 -7.99 14.59
CA LYS A 36 8.96 -6.63 14.17
C LYS A 36 8.17 -5.53 14.87
N PHE A 37 6.89 -5.79 15.12
CA PHE A 37 5.95 -4.79 15.62
C PHE A 37 5.30 -5.18 16.95
N GLY A 38 5.73 -6.23 17.63
CA GLY A 38 5.09 -6.74 18.86
C GLY A 38 4.86 -5.67 19.94
N ILE A 39 5.83 -4.78 20.15
CA ILE A 39 5.72 -3.63 21.09
C ILE A 39 4.58 -2.67 20.69
N TRP A 40 4.32 -2.56 19.39
CA TRP A 40 3.36 -1.63 18.79
C TRP A 40 2.04 -2.30 18.41
N GLY A 41 1.77 -3.54 18.85
CA GLY A 41 0.54 -4.28 18.54
C GLY A 41 0.66 -5.32 17.43
N GLY A 42 1.88 -5.63 16.99
CA GLY A 42 2.21 -6.79 16.17
C GLY A 42 1.50 -6.82 14.82
N SER A 43 0.79 -7.92 14.59
CA SER A 43 0.03 -8.22 13.37
C SER A 43 -1.00 -7.15 13.03
N ARG A 44 -1.66 -6.55 14.03
CA ARG A 44 -2.63 -5.45 13.82
C ARG A 44 -1.97 -4.25 13.15
N THR A 45 -0.78 -3.91 13.61
CA THR A 45 -0.02 -2.77 13.10
C THR A 45 0.51 -3.06 11.70
N ALA A 46 0.97 -4.30 11.44
CA ALA A 46 1.32 -4.72 10.08
C ALA A 46 0.13 -4.60 9.10
N TYR A 47 -1.08 -4.99 9.49
CA TYR A 47 -2.26 -4.84 8.62
C TYR A 47 -2.60 -3.37 8.34
N LYS A 48 -2.48 -2.49 9.34
CA LYS A 48 -2.64 -1.04 9.13
C LYS A 48 -1.58 -0.47 8.20
N LEU A 49 -0.32 -0.88 8.37
CA LEU A 49 0.77 -0.44 7.50
C LEU A 49 0.58 -0.92 6.05
N GLY A 50 0.10 -2.15 5.86
CA GLY A 50 -0.28 -2.66 4.54
C GLY A 50 -1.40 -1.82 3.91
N GLY A 51 -2.45 -1.51 4.68
CA GLY A 51 -3.52 -0.61 4.23
C GLY A 51 -3.01 0.79 3.86
N LEU A 52 -2.10 1.34 4.67
CA LEU A 52 -1.47 2.64 4.39
C LEU A 52 -0.65 2.62 3.10
N LEU A 53 0.12 1.55 2.85
CA LEU A 53 0.86 1.38 1.60
C LEU A 53 -0.07 1.35 0.38
N ILE A 54 -1.21 0.66 0.48
CA ILE A 54 -2.22 0.63 -0.60
C ILE A 54 -2.75 2.05 -0.87
N ILE A 55 -3.03 2.83 0.17
CA ILE A 55 -3.47 4.23 0.01
C ILE A 55 -2.40 5.05 -0.70
N ILE A 56 -1.14 4.94 -0.27
CA ILE A 56 -0.02 5.68 -0.86
C ILE A 56 0.13 5.35 -2.35
N ILE A 57 0.13 4.05 -2.71
CA ILE A 57 0.23 3.62 -4.11
C ILE A 57 -0.95 4.14 -4.93
N SER A 58 -2.16 4.10 -4.36
CA SER A 58 -3.37 4.59 -5.03
C SER A 58 -3.32 6.10 -5.28
N LEU A 59 -2.75 6.87 -4.34
CA LEU A 59 -2.48 8.30 -4.49
C LEU A 59 -1.39 8.57 -5.53
N MET A 60 -0.30 7.80 -5.55
CA MET A 60 0.74 7.92 -6.58
C MET A 60 0.20 7.62 -7.98
N TRP A 61 -0.72 6.66 -8.11
CA TRP A 61 -1.43 6.40 -9.36
C TRP A 61 -2.36 7.55 -9.73
N LEU A 62 -3.02 8.17 -8.74
CA LEU A 62 -3.92 9.30 -8.94
C LEU A 62 -3.18 10.54 -9.48
N THR A 63 -2.04 10.86 -8.86
CA THR A 63 -1.21 12.02 -9.23
C THR A 63 -0.43 11.83 -10.52
N GLY A 64 -0.34 10.59 -11.03
CA GLY A 64 0.45 10.25 -12.21
C GLY A 64 1.96 10.07 -11.94
N TRP A 65 2.40 10.32 -10.70
CA TRP A 65 3.81 10.17 -10.30
C TRP A 65 4.34 8.76 -10.51
N LEU A 66 3.47 7.75 -10.32
CA LEU A 66 3.87 6.37 -10.53
C LEU A 66 4.31 6.11 -11.98
N GLN A 67 3.67 6.75 -12.94
CA GLN A 67 4.02 6.63 -14.36
C GLN A 67 5.34 7.33 -14.68
N GLU A 68 5.58 8.51 -14.10
CA GLU A 68 6.83 9.26 -14.26
C GLU A 68 8.03 8.51 -13.67
N ILE A 69 7.88 7.93 -12.47
CA ILE A 69 8.93 7.13 -11.82
C ILE A 69 9.22 5.86 -12.63
N LEU A 70 8.19 5.16 -13.10
CA LEU A 70 8.39 3.96 -13.93
C LEU A 70 9.09 4.30 -15.24
N LEU A 71 8.72 5.40 -15.90
CA LEU A 71 9.42 5.86 -17.10
C LEU A 71 10.87 6.24 -16.77
N PHE A 72 11.14 6.89 -15.65
CA PHE A 72 12.51 7.21 -15.24
C PHE A 72 13.38 5.95 -15.03
N ILE A 73 12.83 4.92 -14.37
CA ILE A 73 13.57 3.68 -14.05
C ILE A 73 13.75 2.80 -15.29
N PHE A 74 12.71 2.68 -16.12
CA PHE A 74 12.66 1.73 -17.24
C PHE A 74 12.85 2.37 -18.62
N SER A 75 12.99 3.69 -18.72
CA SER A 75 13.29 4.33 -20.01
C SER A 75 14.65 3.83 -20.50
N PRO A 76 14.71 3.26 -21.71
CA PRO A 76 15.98 2.90 -22.32
C PRO A 76 16.84 4.16 -22.44
N MET A 77 18.09 4.11 -21.96
CA MET A 77 19.10 5.16 -22.15
C MET A 77 19.55 5.28 -23.63
N LYS A 78 18.67 5.08 -24.61
CA LYS A 78 19.02 5.05 -26.04
C LYS A 78 18.90 6.42 -26.73
N ASN A 79 18.37 7.44 -26.05
CA ASN A 79 18.18 8.78 -26.64
C ASN A 79 19.06 9.87 -25.99
N LEU A 80 20.20 9.50 -25.38
CA LEU A 80 21.27 10.46 -25.12
C LEU A 80 22.21 10.46 -26.34
N GLY A 81 21.76 11.12 -27.41
CA GLY A 81 22.58 11.56 -28.53
C GLY A 81 22.89 13.04 -28.37
#